data_AF-A0A3S1JYM7-F1
#
_entry.id   AF-A0A3S1JYM7-F1
#
_cell.length_a   1.000
_cell.length_b   1.000
_cell.length_c   1.000
_cell.angle_alpha   90.00
_cell.angle_beta   90.00
_cell.angle_gamma   90.00
#
_symmetry.space_group_name_H-M   'P 1'
#
loop_
_entity.id
_entity.type
_entity.pdbx_description
1 polymer ?
#
loop_
_entity_poly.entity_id
_entity_poly.type
_entity_poly.pdbx_seq_one_letter_code
_entity_poly.pdbx_strand_id
1 'polypeptide(L)'
;FLTFLAYPALRSSPRDRVPLLDWVLAAVGGFAGSYLFLFYVELSGRPGQPTTLDLVTGTVGILLLLEATRRALGLPMVVVACVFIFYTFAGQYMPDVIQHRGASLNKFLNHQWLTTEGVFGIALGVSTSFVFLFVLFGTLLEKAGAGNWMMQISIALLGHLRGGPAKVAVVSSALNGVV
;
A
#
# COMPACT_ATOMS: atom_id res chain seq x y z
N PHE A 1 0.95 5.88 -9.19
CA PHE A 1 2.04 6.09 -10.17
C PHE A 1 3.12 5.01 -10.06
N LEU A 2 3.93 5.01 -8.99
CA LEU A 2 5.07 4.09 -8.84
C LEU A 2 4.71 2.60 -8.93
N THR A 3 3.58 2.18 -8.34
CA THR A 3 3.13 0.78 -8.39
C THR A 3 2.91 0.28 -9.82
N PHE A 4 2.42 1.13 -10.72
CA PHE A 4 2.15 0.77 -12.12
C PHE A 4 3.42 0.69 -12.98
N LEU A 5 4.49 1.40 -12.58
CA LEU A 5 5.78 1.37 -13.26
C LEU A 5 6.70 0.27 -12.71
N ALA A 6 6.64 0.02 -11.40
CA ALA A 6 7.50 -0.95 -10.72
C ALA A 6 6.98 -2.40 -10.82
N TYR A 7 5.65 -2.60 -10.89
CA TYR A 7 5.05 -3.93 -10.93
C TYR A 7 4.35 -4.21 -12.27
N PRO A 8 4.84 -5.17 -13.07
CA PRO A 8 4.25 -5.50 -14.37
C PRO A 8 2.82 -6.06 -14.21
N ALA A 9 1.93 -5.67 -15.13
CA ALA A 9 0.50 -5.97 -15.08
C ALA A 9 0.12 -7.48 -15.11
N LEU A 10 0.93 -8.31 -15.77
CA LEU A 10 0.72 -9.74 -15.95
C LEU A 10 2.05 -10.52 -15.90
N ARG A 11 1.99 -11.81 -15.53
CA ARG A 11 3.15 -12.74 -15.60
C ARG A 11 3.75 -12.85 -17.00
N SER A 12 2.99 -12.54 -18.05
CA SER A 12 3.41 -12.54 -19.46
C SER A 12 3.84 -11.18 -20.01
N SER A 13 3.79 -10.11 -19.19
CA SER A 13 4.17 -8.77 -19.64
C SER A 13 5.69 -8.67 -19.79
N PRO A 14 6.20 -8.06 -20.89
CA PRO A 14 7.64 -7.95 -21.12
C PRO A 14 8.32 -7.17 -19.98
N ARG A 15 9.36 -7.77 -19.38
CA ARG A 15 10.14 -7.17 -18.28
C ARG A 15 11.15 -6.12 -18.76
N ASP A 16 11.40 -6.08 -20.07
CA ASP A 16 12.40 -5.19 -20.70
C ASP A 16 11.83 -3.83 -21.11
N ARG A 17 10.51 -3.62 -21.06
CA ARG A 17 9.88 -2.35 -21.42
C ARG A 17 8.55 -2.16 -20.72
N VAL A 18 8.30 -0.95 -20.23
CA VAL A 18 7.00 -0.57 -19.67
C VAL A 18 6.00 -0.42 -20.83
N PRO A 19 4.89 -1.18 -20.85
CA PRO A 19 3.84 -1.01 -21.84
C PRO A 19 3.25 0.41 -21.79
N LEU A 20 2.88 0.97 -22.95
CA LEU A 20 2.21 2.28 -23.03
C LEU A 20 0.94 2.34 -22.16
N LEU A 21 0.25 1.21 -22.01
CA LEU A 21 -0.94 1.09 -21.17
C LEU A 21 -0.60 1.29 -19.68
N ASP A 22 0.54 0.78 -19.21
CA ASP A 22 0.99 0.98 -17.82
C ASP A 22 1.40 2.44 -17.57
N TRP A 23 1.93 3.14 -18.59
CA TRP A 23 2.17 4.58 -18.54
C TRP A 23 0.87 5.40 -18.41
N VAL A 24 -0.15 5.06 -19.19
CA VAL A 24 -1.46 5.71 -19.11
C VAL A 24 -2.09 5.46 -17.75
N LEU A 25 -2.10 4.21 -17.25
CA LEU A 25 -2.60 3.88 -15.92
C LEU A 25 -1.80 4.59 -14.81
N ALA A 26 -0.47 4.68 -14.95
CA ALA A 26 0.38 5.39 -14.02
C ALA A 26 0.01 6.89 -13.97
N ALA A 27 -0.14 7.53 -15.12
CA ALA A 27 -0.50 8.95 -15.24
C ALA A 27 -1.91 9.22 -14.69
N VAL A 28 -2.91 8.41 -15.06
CA VAL A 28 -4.29 8.56 -14.57
C VAL A 28 -4.37 8.31 -13.07
N GLY A 29 -3.68 7.29 -12.55
CA GLY A 29 -3.63 7.02 -11.12
C GLY A 29 -2.84 8.07 -10.33
N GLY A 30 -1.79 8.62 -10.95
CA GLY A 30 -1.06 9.78 -10.41
C GLY A 30 -1.95 11.01 -10.31
N PHE A 31 -2.69 11.32 -11.38
CA PHE A 31 -3.64 12.42 -11.41
C PHE A 31 -4.74 12.24 -10.36
N ALA A 32 -5.37 11.06 -10.29
CA ALA A 32 -6.42 10.77 -9.32
C ALA A 32 -5.94 10.93 -7.86
N GLY A 33 -4.69 10.51 -7.56
CA GLY A 33 -4.09 10.73 -6.25
C GLY A 33 -3.73 12.20 -5.97
N SER A 34 -3.23 12.92 -6.98
CA SER A 34 -2.93 14.36 -6.85
C SER A 34 -4.18 15.25 -6.82
N TYR A 35 -5.33 14.75 -7.25
CA TYR A 35 -6.57 15.51 -7.35
C TYR A 35 -6.97 16.15 -6.02
N LEU A 36 -6.85 15.41 -4.91
CA LEU A 36 -7.14 15.94 -3.58
C LEU A 36 -6.23 17.10 -3.18
N PHE A 37 -4.98 17.06 -3.62
CA PHE A 37 -4.00 18.10 -3.31
C PHE A 37 -4.22 19.34 -4.19
N LEU A 38 -4.46 19.13 -5.49
CA LEU A 38 -4.65 20.21 -6.47
C LEU A 38 -5.95 20.98 -6.24
N PHE A 39 -7.04 20.27 -5.94
CA PHE A 39 -8.37 20.86 -5.74
C PHE A 39 -8.75 21.01 -4.26
N TYR A 40 -7.76 20.98 -3.35
CA TYR A 40 -7.99 21.05 -1.91
C TYR A 40 -8.86 22.24 -1.49
N VAL A 41 -8.61 23.43 -2.05
CA VAL A 41 -9.35 24.66 -1.72
C VAL A 41 -10.83 24.52 -2.12
N GLU A 42 -11.10 23.98 -3.29
CA GLU A 42 -12.47 23.79 -3.81
C GLU A 42 -13.23 22.70 -3.04
N LEU A 43 -12.56 21.60 -2.69
CA LEU A 43 -13.12 20.53 -1.85
C LEU A 43 -13.42 21.04 -0.44
N SER A 44 -12.53 21.85 0.14
CA SER A 44 -12.72 22.43 1.48
C SER A 44 -13.91 23.38 1.56
N GLY A 45 -14.25 24.03 0.44
CA GLY A 45 -15.40 24.93 0.32
C GLY A 45 -16.74 24.23 0.09
N ARG A 46 -16.75 22.91 -0.20
CA ARG A 46 -17.97 22.14 -0.51
C ARG A 46 -18.04 20.78 0.21
N PRO A 47 -17.95 20.74 1.56
CA PRO A 47 -18.04 19.48 2.29
C PRO A 47 -19.43 18.83 2.07
N GLY A 48 -19.42 17.61 1.55
CA GLY A 48 -20.64 16.79 1.36
C GLY A 48 -21.44 17.03 0.08
N GLN A 49 -21.01 17.90 -0.83
CA GLN A 49 -21.62 18.08 -2.16
C GLN A 49 -20.62 17.75 -3.28
N PRO A 50 -20.34 16.46 -3.55
CA PRO A 50 -19.40 16.07 -4.59
C PRO A 50 -19.95 16.42 -5.98
N THR A 51 -19.10 17.01 -6.80
CA THR A 51 -19.36 17.30 -8.21
C THR A 51 -19.24 16.03 -9.04
N THR A 52 -19.79 16.01 -10.27
CA THR A 52 -19.64 14.88 -11.19
C THR A 52 -18.16 14.52 -11.46
N LEU A 53 -17.28 15.53 -11.51
CA LEU A 53 -15.83 15.32 -11.65
C LEU A 53 -15.22 14.61 -10.42
N ASP A 54 -15.61 14.98 -9.20
CA ASP A 54 -15.14 14.32 -7.97
C ASP A 54 -15.54 12.84 -7.95
N LEU A 55 -16.77 12.54 -8.39
CA LEU A 55 -17.31 11.18 -8.46
C LEU A 55 -16.59 10.33 -9.52
N VAL A 56 -16.34 10.88 -10.70
CA VAL A 56 -15.58 10.19 -11.75
C VAL A 56 -14.16 9.91 -11.27
N THR A 57 -13.50 10.90 -10.69
CA THR A 57 -12.11 10.77 -10.24
C THR A 57 -11.99 9.79 -9.07
N GLY A 58 -12.93 9.81 -8.13
CA GLY A 58 -12.98 8.84 -7.03
C GLY A 58 -13.27 7.41 -7.50
N THR A 59 -14.19 7.23 -8.46
CA THR A 59 -14.48 5.90 -9.02
C THR A 59 -13.28 5.33 -9.75
N VAL A 60 -12.66 6.12 -10.63
CA VAL A 60 -11.44 5.73 -11.34
C VAL A 60 -10.30 5.48 -10.35
N GLY A 61 -10.18 6.33 -9.33
CA GLY A 61 -9.19 6.20 -8.27
C GLY A 61 -9.30 4.87 -7.53
N ILE A 62 -10.50 4.47 -7.09
CA ILE A 62 -10.72 3.20 -6.39
C ILE A 62 -10.46 1.99 -7.32
N LEU A 63 -10.90 2.03 -8.57
CA LEU A 63 -10.64 0.95 -9.52
C LEU A 63 -9.13 0.78 -9.78
N LEU A 64 -8.41 1.89 -9.97
CA LEU A 64 -6.96 1.87 -10.11
C LEU A 64 -6.26 1.42 -8.83
N LEU A 65 -6.79 1.77 -7.66
CA LEU A 65 -6.26 1.31 -6.37
C LEU A 65 -6.39 -0.20 -6.22
N LEU A 66 -7.54 -0.78 -6.57
CA LEU A 66 -7.76 -2.23 -6.57
C LEU A 66 -6.81 -2.93 -7.54
N GLU A 67 -6.62 -2.38 -8.73
CA GLU A 67 -5.68 -2.93 -9.72
C GLU A 67 -4.22 -2.81 -9.25
N ALA A 68 -3.83 -1.68 -8.64
CA ALA A 68 -2.52 -1.51 -8.03
C ALA A 68 -2.29 -2.51 -6.88
N THR A 69 -3.33 -2.75 -6.07
CA THR A 69 -3.31 -3.74 -4.98
C THR A 69 -3.13 -5.15 -5.53
N ARG A 70 -3.83 -5.49 -6.64
CA ARG A 70 -3.68 -6.77 -7.35
C ARG A 70 -2.23 -7.01 -7.77
N ARG A 71 -1.56 -5.97 -8.27
CA ARG A 71 -0.17 -6.04 -8.76
C ARG A 71 0.86 -6.13 -7.65
N ALA A 72 0.66 -5.42 -6.54
CA ALA A 72 1.63 -5.36 -5.45
C ALA A 72 1.49 -6.50 -4.42
N LEU A 73 0.25 -6.82 -4.03
CA LEU A 73 -0.07 -7.72 -2.91
C LEU A 73 -0.76 -9.02 -3.36
N GLY A 74 -1.24 -9.07 -4.60
CA GLY A 74 -1.89 -10.23 -5.19
C GLY A 74 -3.42 -10.23 -5.07
N LEU A 75 -4.04 -11.27 -5.64
CA LEU A 75 -5.50 -11.44 -5.69
C LEU A 75 -6.20 -11.54 -4.32
N PRO A 76 -5.64 -12.19 -3.27
CA PRO A 76 -6.34 -12.34 -2.00
C PRO A 76 -6.77 -11.01 -1.38
N MET A 77 -5.90 -10.00 -1.39
CA MET A 77 -6.22 -8.67 -0.85
C MET A 77 -7.32 -7.97 -1.64
N VAL A 78 -7.34 -8.13 -2.96
CA VAL A 78 -8.39 -7.56 -3.82
C VAL A 78 -9.73 -8.21 -3.54
N VAL A 79 -9.77 -9.54 -3.38
CA VAL A 79 -11.02 -10.25 -3.06
C VAL A 79 -11.60 -9.75 -1.73
N VAL A 80 -10.77 -9.63 -0.70
CA VAL A 80 -11.20 -9.09 0.60
C VAL A 80 -11.73 -7.67 0.45
N ALA A 81 -11.01 -6.80 -0.25
CA ALA A 81 -11.46 -5.43 -0.51
C ALA A 81 -12.80 -5.38 -1.26
N CYS A 82 -12.97 -6.19 -2.31
CA CYS A 82 -14.21 -6.29 -3.07
C CYS A 82 -15.39 -6.77 -2.20
N VAL A 83 -15.16 -7.74 -1.30
CA VAL A 83 -16.19 -8.21 -0.36
C VAL A 83 -16.65 -7.08 0.57
N PHE A 84 -15.73 -6.29 1.12
CA PHE A 84 -16.09 -5.17 1.97
C PHE A 84 -16.76 -4.03 1.20
N ILE A 85 -16.31 -3.74 -0.02
CA ILE A 85 -16.99 -2.77 -0.89
C ILE A 85 -18.42 -3.25 -1.17
N PHE A 86 -18.60 -4.53 -1.52
CA PHE A 86 -19.94 -5.10 -1.74
C PHE A 86 -20.81 -5.02 -0.48
N TYR A 87 -20.24 -5.30 0.69
CA TYR A 87 -20.93 -5.16 1.99
C TYR A 87 -21.46 -3.73 2.20
N THR A 88 -20.69 -2.69 1.86
CA THR A 88 -21.16 -1.29 1.99
C THR A 88 -22.41 -0.96 1.16
N PHE A 89 -22.64 -1.67 0.06
CA PHE A 89 -23.83 -1.51 -0.77
C PHE A 89 -24.94 -2.49 -0.40
N ALA A 90 -24.59 -3.72 -0.02
CA ALA A 90 -25.53 -4.80 0.28
C ALA A 90 -26.10 -4.78 1.71
N GLY A 91 -25.71 -3.81 2.54
CA GLY A 91 -26.11 -3.74 3.95
C GLY A 91 -27.61 -3.76 4.25
N GLN A 92 -28.48 -3.41 3.29
CA GLN A 92 -29.93 -3.46 3.46
C GLN A 92 -30.52 -4.88 3.43
N TYR A 93 -29.81 -5.84 2.81
CA TYR A 93 -30.26 -7.23 2.66
C TYR A 93 -29.65 -8.16 3.72
N MET A 94 -28.94 -7.61 4.69
CA MET A 94 -28.24 -8.39 5.70
C MET A 94 -29.08 -8.59 6.97
N PRO A 95 -28.79 -9.62 7.79
CA PRO A 95 -29.51 -9.90 9.03
C PRO A 95 -29.49 -8.71 9.99
N ASP A 96 -30.54 -8.55 10.80
CA ASP A 96 -30.78 -7.40 11.71
C ASP A 96 -29.56 -6.97 12.54
N VAL A 97 -28.68 -7.90 12.90
CA VAL A 97 -27.49 -7.64 13.75
C VAL A 97 -26.43 -6.79 13.04
N ILE A 98 -26.36 -6.83 11.70
CA ILE A 98 -25.32 -6.15 10.89
C ILE A 98 -25.92 -5.28 9.77
N GLN A 99 -27.23 -5.04 9.83
CA GLN A 99 -27.97 -4.30 8.82
C GLN A 99 -27.65 -2.81 8.91
N HIS A 100 -27.40 -2.19 7.75
CA HIS A 100 -27.31 -0.74 7.63
C HIS A 100 -28.04 -0.28 6.37
N ARG A 101 -28.35 1.01 6.29
CA ARG A 101 -29.25 1.60 5.26
C ARG A 101 -28.75 1.50 3.80
N GLY A 102 -27.62 0.83 3.57
CA GLY A 102 -26.86 0.87 2.32
C GLY A 102 -26.23 2.25 2.10
N ALA A 103 -24.96 2.31 1.69
CA ALA A 103 -24.36 3.57 1.25
C ALA A 103 -24.72 3.83 -0.21
N SER A 104 -25.16 5.04 -0.54
CA SER A 104 -25.24 5.46 -1.95
C SER A 104 -23.83 5.60 -2.52
N LEU A 105 -23.67 5.41 -3.83
CA LEU A 105 -22.37 5.53 -4.51
C LEU A 105 -21.72 6.90 -4.25
N ASN A 106 -22.52 7.97 -4.21
CA ASN A 106 -22.04 9.31 -3.86
C ASN A 106 -21.47 9.39 -2.44
N LYS A 107 -22.16 8.79 -1.47
CA LYS A 107 -21.70 8.78 -0.07
C LYS A 107 -20.46 7.90 0.10
N PHE A 108 -20.44 6.75 -0.55
CA PHE A 108 -19.29 5.84 -0.55
C PHE A 108 -18.04 6.51 -1.13
N LEU A 109 -18.13 7.10 -2.32
CA LEU A 109 -16.97 7.74 -2.95
C LEU A 109 -16.50 8.98 -2.19
N ASN A 110 -17.44 9.76 -1.66
CA ASN A 110 -17.10 10.92 -0.84
C ASN A 110 -16.30 10.48 0.40
N HIS A 111 -16.76 9.46 1.11
CA HIS A 111 -16.09 8.96 2.30
C HIS A 111 -14.82 8.15 2.01
N GLN A 112 -14.75 7.42 0.90
CA GLN A 112 -13.61 6.57 0.61
C GLN A 112 -12.45 7.36 -0.01
N TRP A 113 -12.74 8.35 -0.86
CA TRP A 113 -11.72 9.08 -1.62
C TRP A 113 -11.54 10.52 -1.14
N LEU A 114 -12.62 11.26 -0.86
CA LEU A 114 -12.55 12.72 -0.61
C LEU A 114 -12.31 13.08 0.86
N THR A 115 -12.58 12.17 1.80
CA THR A 115 -12.28 12.40 3.22
C THR A 115 -10.95 11.78 3.63
N THR A 116 -10.43 12.24 4.77
CA THR A 116 -9.21 11.74 5.41
C THR A 116 -9.43 10.49 6.26
N GLU A 117 -10.61 9.88 6.19
CA GLU A 117 -10.94 8.64 6.93
C GLU A 117 -10.88 7.40 6.03
N GLY A 118 -10.96 7.58 4.71
CA GLY A 118 -10.89 6.51 3.71
C GLY A 118 -9.47 6.11 3.32
N VAL A 119 -9.20 6.05 2.01
CA VAL A 119 -7.91 5.57 1.45
C VAL A 119 -6.72 6.38 1.96
N PHE A 120 -6.89 7.69 2.11
CA PHE A 120 -5.84 8.62 2.54
C PHE A 120 -5.76 8.80 4.06
N GLY A 121 -6.44 7.96 4.83
CA GLY A 121 -6.52 8.10 6.27
C GLY A 121 -5.37 7.46 7.05
N ILE A 122 -5.70 6.99 8.25
CA ILE A 122 -4.74 6.55 9.27
C ILE A 122 -3.81 5.46 8.73
N ALA A 123 -4.30 4.53 7.92
CA ALA A 123 -3.49 3.46 7.34
C ALA A 123 -2.30 3.99 6.51
N LEU A 124 -2.53 5.02 5.71
CA LEU A 124 -1.50 5.67 4.90
C LEU A 124 -0.59 6.54 5.79
N GLY A 125 -1.16 7.24 6.76
CA GLY A 125 -0.42 8.04 7.74
C GLY A 125 0.57 7.23 8.58
N VAL A 126 0.15 6.08 9.11
CA VAL A 126 1.02 5.16 9.89
C VAL A 126 2.11 4.56 9.00
N SER A 127 1.77 4.19 7.77
CA SER A 127 2.73 3.63 6.81
C SER A 127 3.84 4.61 6.44
N THR A 128 3.50 5.89 6.25
CA THR A 128 4.46 6.94 5.88
C THR A 128 5.26 7.46 7.07
N SER A 129 4.67 7.52 8.27
CA SER A 129 5.33 8.07 9.45
C SER A 129 6.27 7.06 10.13
N PHE A 130 5.87 5.79 10.21
CA PHE A 130 6.63 4.77 10.94
C PHE A 130 7.26 3.74 10.00
N VAL A 131 6.44 3.05 9.21
CA VAL A 131 6.90 1.89 8.42
C VAL A 131 7.97 2.29 7.40
N PHE A 132 7.75 3.39 6.67
CA PHE A 132 8.71 3.90 5.69
C PHE A 132 10.07 4.18 6.31
N LEU A 133 10.11 4.79 7.50
CA LEU A 133 11.34 5.17 8.17
C LEU A 133 12.13 3.94 8.64
N PHE A 134 11.45 2.93 9.19
CA PHE A 134 12.08 1.65 9.55
C PHE A 134 12.64 0.91 8.33
N VAL A 135 11.89 0.85 7.23
CA VAL A 135 12.37 0.19 6.00
C VAL A 135 13.52 0.97 5.38
N LEU A 136 13.45 2.31 5.36
CA LEU A 136 14.51 3.17 4.82
C LEU A 136 15.82 2.99 5.61
N PHE A 137 15.78 3.11 6.94
CA PHE A 137 16.98 2.95 7.76
C PHE A 137 17.46 1.49 7.83
N GLY A 138 16.55 0.53 7.85
CA GLY A 138 16.89 -0.89 7.79
C GLY A 138 17.66 -1.24 6.52
N THR A 139 17.15 -0.82 5.36
CA THR A 139 17.83 -1.05 4.07
C THR A 139 19.12 -0.24 3.93
N LEU A 140 19.19 0.98 4.47
CA LEU A 140 20.41 1.77 4.53
C LEU A 140 21.49 1.05 5.35
N LEU A 141 21.13 0.52 6.52
CA LEU A 141 22.04 -0.19 7.42
C LEU A 141 22.53 -1.51 6.82
N GLU A 142 21.65 -2.25 6.15
CA GLU A 142 22.02 -3.45 5.39
C GLU A 142 23.02 -3.10 4.27
N LYS A 143 22.76 -2.03 3.50
CA LYS A 143 23.66 -1.55 2.44
C LYS A 143 24.97 -0.97 2.96
N ALA A 144 24.97 -0.38 4.16
CA ALA A 144 26.18 0.07 4.85
C ALA A 144 27.07 -1.10 5.33
N GLY A 145 26.61 -2.35 5.18
CA GLY A 145 27.39 -3.54 5.49
C GLY A 145 27.26 -4.00 6.95
N ALA A 146 26.24 -3.51 7.68
CA ALA A 146 26.02 -3.94 9.06
C ALA A 146 25.81 -5.45 9.18
N GLY A 147 25.14 -6.08 8.20
CA GLY A 147 24.97 -7.54 8.18
C GLY A 147 26.32 -8.29 8.15
N ASN A 148 27.26 -7.82 7.32
CA ASN A 148 28.62 -8.38 7.25
C ASN A 148 29.42 -8.07 8.52
N TRP A 149 29.29 -6.86 9.06
CA TRP A 149 29.95 -6.45 10.30
C TRP A 149 29.51 -7.34 11.49
N MET A 150 28.23 -7.65 11.57
CA MET A 150 27.66 -8.46 12.64
C MET A 150 28.03 -9.94 12.52
N MET A 151 28.17 -10.44 11.28
CA MET A 151 28.75 -11.75 11.01
C MET A 151 30.22 -11.81 11.48
N GLN A 152 31.02 -10.78 11.17
CA GLN A 152 32.43 -10.72 11.59
C GLN A 152 32.59 -10.69 13.11
N ILE A 153 31.75 -9.94 13.82
CA ILE A 153 31.73 -9.94 15.30
C ILE A 153 31.37 -11.32 15.86
N SER A 154 30.38 -11.98 15.25
CA SER A 154 29.98 -13.32 15.67
C SER A 154 31.11 -14.33 15.49
N ILE A 155 31.83 -14.27 14.36
CA ILE A 155 33.02 -15.09 14.08
C ILE A 155 34.13 -14.81 15.09
N ALA A 156 34.41 -13.53 15.39
CA ALA A 156 35.44 -13.15 16.35
C ALA A 156 35.14 -13.67 17.77
N LEU A 157 33.87 -13.62 18.20
CA LEU A 157 33.45 -14.05 19.53
C LEU A 157 33.33 -15.57 19.72
N LEU A 158 32.92 -16.30 18.67
CA LEU A 158 32.48 -17.70 18.81
C LEU A 158 33.19 -18.66 17.87
N GLY A 159 33.96 -18.17 16.90
CA GLY A 159 34.62 -18.97 15.87
C GLY A 159 35.66 -19.94 16.43
N HIS A 160 36.27 -19.62 17.57
CA HIS A 160 37.27 -20.45 18.23
C HIS A 160 36.66 -21.57 19.13
N LEU A 161 35.34 -21.61 19.30
CA LEU A 161 34.67 -22.61 20.12
C LEU A 161 34.38 -23.89 19.33
N ARG A 162 34.30 -25.03 20.02
CA ARG A 162 33.82 -26.29 19.42
C ARG A 162 32.35 -26.10 18.99
N GLY A 163 32.08 -26.36 17.71
CA GLY A 163 30.80 -26.03 17.06
C GLY A 163 30.67 -24.58 16.60
N GLY A 164 31.79 -23.85 16.48
CA GLY A 164 31.86 -22.43 16.12
C GLY A 164 30.95 -22.00 14.97
N PRO A 165 30.97 -22.64 13.79
CA PRO A 165 30.14 -22.24 12.66
C PRO A 165 28.63 -22.22 12.98
N ALA A 166 28.14 -23.18 13.77
CA ALA A 166 26.74 -23.23 14.15
C ALA A 166 26.37 -22.11 15.14
N LYS A 167 27.24 -21.84 16.13
CA LYS A 167 27.01 -20.78 17.13
C LYS A 167 27.09 -19.38 16.51
N VAL A 168 28.03 -19.17 15.59
CA VAL A 168 28.19 -17.94 14.81
C VAL A 168 26.93 -17.65 14.00
N ALA A 169 26.36 -18.65 13.32
CA ALA A 169 25.15 -18.49 12.53
C ALA A 169 23.94 -18.06 13.38
N VAL A 170 23.77 -18.66 14.56
CA VAL A 170 22.66 -18.32 15.47
C VAL A 170 22.81 -16.90 16.01
N VAL A 171 24.01 -16.51 16.47
CA VAL A 171 24.23 -15.19 17.05
C VAL A 171 24.18 -14.08 16.00
N SER A 172 24.72 -14.31 14.80
CA SER A 172 24.61 -13.36 13.69
C SER A 172 23.16 -13.18 13.24
N SER A 173 22.35 -14.24 13.24
CA SER A 173 20.92 -14.16 12.92
C SER A 173 20.14 -13.41 14.00
N ALA A 174 20.41 -13.71 15.28
CA ALA A 174 19.77 -13.02 16.41
C ALA A 174 20.07 -11.52 16.40
N LEU A 175 21.32 -11.14 16.13
CA LEU A 175 21.70 -9.74 16.05
C LEU A 175 21.07 -9.04 14.82
N ASN A 176 20.96 -9.74 13.67
CA ASN A 176 20.31 -9.19 12.47
C ASN A 176 18.80 -9.02 12.67
N GLY A 177 18.17 -9.87 13.50
CA GLY A 177 16.74 -9.78 13.79
C GLY A 177 16.32 -8.73 14.83
N VAL A 178 17.26 -8.09 15.52
CA VAL A 178 16.97 -6.98 16.47
C VAL A 178 16.78 -5.64 15.73
N VAL A 179 17.24 -5.56 14.49
CA VAL A 179 17.19 -4.38 13.61
C VAL A 179 15.92 -4.41 12.76
#